data_AF-A0ABD2UM71-F1
#
_entry.id   AF-A0ABD2UM71-F1
#
_cell.length_a   1.000
_cell.length_b   1.000
_cell.length_c   1.000
_cell.angle_alpha   90.00
_cell.angle_beta   90.00
_cell.angle_gamma   90.00
#
_symmetry.space_group_name_H-M   'P 1'
#
loop_
_entity.id
_entity.type
_entity.pdbx_description
1 polymer ?
#
loop_
_entity_poly.entity_id
_entity_poly.type
_entity_poly.pdbx_seq_one_letter_code
_entity_poly.pdbx_strand_id
1 'polypeptide(L)'
;QLIAILSKRKYGFERQVDRFTRDGKKKIMKQVIESIDPHEKSIKWKVIEGDMLELYSFFAIVTSCEHEWTTWTFEYEKKNKDTPEPLNFVGLILDVTKHIDDHLLKQ
;
A
#
# COMPACT_ATOMS: atom_id res chain seq x y z
N GLN A 1 -15.16 0.30 -7.39
CA GLN A 1 -14.90 1.70 -7.81
C GLN A 1 -13.59 2.24 -7.23
N LEU A 2 -13.20 1.89 -5.99
CA LEU A 2 -11.89 2.22 -5.38
C LEU A 2 -10.68 1.82 -6.24
N ILE A 3 -10.63 0.54 -6.65
CA ILE A 3 -9.60 0.03 -7.56
C ILE A 3 -9.60 0.80 -8.86
N ALA A 4 -10.78 1.16 -9.40
CA ALA A 4 -10.95 1.95 -10.63
C ALA A 4 -10.54 3.43 -10.46
N ILE A 5 -10.57 4.01 -9.25
CA ILE A 5 -10.11 5.39 -8.99
C ILE A 5 -8.59 5.44 -8.82
N LEU A 6 -8.01 4.47 -8.09
CA LEU A 6 -6.55 4.29 -8.00
C LEU A 6 -5.93 3.90 -9.35
N SER A 7 -6.64 3.06 -10.09
CA SER A 7 -6.47 2.74 -11.52
C SER A 7 -6.51 3.96 -12.44
N LYS A 8 -7.63 4.68 -12.51
CA LYS A 8 -7.87 5.66 -13.58
C LYS A 8 -7.10 6.95 -13.41
N ARG A 9 -6.72 7.33 -12.18
CA ARG A 9 -5.81 8.46 -11.96
C ARG A 9 -4.33 8.08 -12.13
N LYS A 10 -3.96 6.79 -12.18
CA LYS A 10 -2.56 6.35 -11.98
C LYS A 10 -2.04 5.26 -12.92
N TYR A 11 -2.85 4.59 -13.74
CA TYR A 11 -2.40 3.60 -14.75
C TYR A 11 -1.58 4.18 -15.90
N GLY A 12 -1.19 5.46 -15.86
CA GLY A 12 -0.06 5.98 -16.64
C GLY A 12 1.31 5.71 -16.01
N PHE A 13 1.36 5.22 -14.76
CA PHE A 13 2.60 5.02 -14.01
C PHE A 13 2.63 3.64 -13.37
N GLU A 14 3.40 2.71 -13.97
CA GLU A 14 3.76 1.41 -13.38
C GLU A 14 4.53 1.56 -12.05
N ARG A 15 5.02 2.77 -11.75
CA ARG A 15 5.82 3.11 -10.57
C ARG A 15 5.19 4.25 -9.77
N GLN A 16 5.12 4.09 -8.46
CA GLN A 16 4.57 5.06 -7.52
C GLN A 16 5.63 5.40 -6.47
N VAL A 17 5.73 6.69 -6.11
CA VAL A 17 6.57 7.17 -5.01
C VAL A 17 5.66 7.83 -3.98
N ASP A 18 5.64 7.28 -2.78
CA ASP A 18 4.86 7.78 -1.65
C ASP A 18 5.79 8.42 -0.62
N ARG A 19 5.35 9.56 -0.09
CA ARG A 19 6.01 10.25 1.02
C ARG A 19 5.07 10.25 2.21
N PHE A 20 5.54 9.76 3.34
CA PHE A 20 4.76 9.68 4.56
C PHE A 20 5.61 10.10 5.76
N THR A 21 4.96 10.43 6.88
CA THR A 21 5.66 10.75 8.12
C THR A 21 5.48 9.59 9.10
N ARG A 22 6.59 9.09 9.64
CA ARG A 22 6.59 8.07 10.70
C ARG A 22 7.49 8.56 11.83
N ASP A 23 6.97 8.59 13.05
CA ASP A 23 7.69 9.04 14.25
C ASP A 23 8.30 10.45 14.08
N GLY A 24 7.56 11.35 13.44
CA GLY A 24 7.98 12.73 13.13
C GLY A 24 9.02 12.85 12.00
N LYS A 25 9.48 11.73 11.42
CA LYS A 25 10.45 11.71 10.33
C LYS A 25 9.76 11.47 9.00
N LYS A 26 10.16 12.23 7.97
CA LYS A 26 9.72 12.00 6.59
C LYS A 26 10.37 10.72 6.07
N LYS A 27 9.56 9.89 5.42
CA LYS A 27 9.92 8.59 4.85
C LYS A 27 9.42 8.54 3.41
N ILE A 28 10.15 7.79 2.58
CA ILE A 28 9.88 7.60 1.17
C ILE A 28 9.76 6.11 0.90
N MET A 29 8.77 5.75 0.10
CA MET A 29 8.59 4.39 -0.41
C MET A 29 8.31 4.47 -1.89
N LYS A 30 9.04 3.68 -2.68
CA LYS A 30 8.80 3.54 -4.11
C LYS A 30 8.35 2.12 -4.38
N GLN A 31 7.21 2.01 -5.05
CA GLN A 31 6.55 0.75 -5.33
C GLN A 31 6.18 0.64 -6.81
N VAL A 32 6.03 -0.59 -7.28
CA VAL A 32 5.58 -0.90 -8.64
C VAL A 32 4.41 -1.85 -8.58
N ILE A 33 3.55 -1.81 -9.60
CA ILE A 33 2.54 -2.86 -9.77
C ILE A 33 3.27 -4.14 -10.19
N GLU A 34 3.20 -5.17 -9.34
CA GLU A 34 3.75 -6.49 -9.64
C GLU A 34 2.73 -7.34 -10.39
N SER A 35 1.44 -7.28 -9.99
CA SER A 35 0.36 -7.96 -10.70
C SER A 35 -1.00 -7.29 -10.47
N ILE A 36 -1.92 -7.53 -11.40
CA ILE A 36 -3.33 -7.16 -11.29
C ILE A 36 -4.13 -8.41 -11.61
N ASP A 37 -5.07 -8.75 -10.72
CA ASP A 37 -6.03 -9.82 -10.94
C ASP A 37 -7.45 -9.23 -11.02
N PRO A 38 -8.04 -9.15 -12.23
CA PRO A 38 -9.40 -8.66 -12.40
C PRO A 38 -10.48 -9.57 -11.81
N HIS A 39 -10.24 -10.88 -11.73
CA HIS A 39 -11.19 -11.85 -11.20
C HIS A 39 -11.30 -11.72 -9.68
N GLU A 40 -10.16 -11.72 -9.01
CA GLU A 40 -10.06 -11.51 -7.55
C GLU A 40 -10.21 -10.03 -7.16
N LYS A 41 -10.34 -9.14 -8.16
CA LYS A 41 -10.36 -7.67 -7.98
C LYS A 41 -9.21 -7.25 -7.06
N SER A 42 -8.00 -7.69 -7.39
CA SER A 42 -6.83 -7.45 -6.56
C SER A 42 -5.67 -6.83 -7.34
N ILE A 43 -4.82 -6.10 -6.62
CA ILE A 43 -3.57 -5.53 -7.13
C ILE A 43 -2.47 -5.85 -6.12
N LYS A 44 -1.34 -6.35 -6.61
CA LYS A 44 -0.12 -6.52 -5.83
C LYS A 44 0.87 -5.42 -6.15
N TRP A 45 1.33 -4.72 -5.13
CA TRP A 45 2.34 -3.68 -5.18
C TRP A 45 3.61 -4.18 -4.53
N LYS A 46 4.73 -4.08 -5.24
CA LYS A 46 6.04 -4.44 -4.70
C LYS A 46 6.84 -3.19 -4.38
N VAL A 47 7.37 -3.10 -3.17
CA VAL A 47 8.31 -2.03 -2.81
C VAL A 47 9.66 -2.36 -3.43
N ILE A 48 10.20 -1.42 -4.19
CA ILE A 48 11.48 -1.57 -4.90
C ILE A 48 12.57 -0.62 -4.39
N GLU A 49 12.20 0.42 -3.65
CA GLU A 49 13.13 1.42 -3.13
C GLU A 49 12.52 2.16 -1.93
N GLY A 50 13.37 2.73 -1.07
CA GLY A 50 12.96 3.59 0.05
C GLY A 50 13.13 2.97 1.43
N ASP A 51 12.73 3.72 2.46
CA ASP A 51 13.04 3.44 3.87
C ASP A 51 12.49 2.10 4.36
N MET A 52 11.43 1.58 3.74
CA MET A 52 10.88 0.27 4.09
C MET A 52 11.89 -0.85 3.85
N LEU A 53 12.69 -0.75 2.78
CA LEU A 53 13.70 -1.75 2.47
C LEU A 53 14.95 -1.65 3.35
N GLU A 54 15.05 -0.66 4.25
CA GLU A 54 16.09 -0.65 5.29
C GLU A 54 15.80 -1.70 6.39
N LEU A 55 14.51 -1.99 6.63
CA LEU A 55 14.04 -2.90 7.67
C LEU A 55 13.68 -4.30 7.14
N TYR A 56 13.15 -4.34 5.92
CA TYR A 56 12.65 -5.56 5.27
C TYR A 56 13.47 -5.85 4.01
N SER A 57 13.86 -7.11 3.79
CA SER A 57 14.54 -7.54 2.54
C SER A 57 13.55 -7.58 1.38
N PHE A 58 12.29 -7.89 1.69
CA PHE A 58 11.17 -7.90 0.78
C PHE A 58 9.95 -7.27 1.45
N PHE A 59 9.20 -6.48 0.69
CA PHE A 59 7.91 -5.95 1.13
C PHE A 59 6.97 -5.78 -0.07
N ALA A 60 5.78 -6.34 0.04
CA ALA A 60 4.70 -6.20 -0.93
C ALA A 60 3.36 -5.97 -0.21
N ILE A 61 2.47 -5.27 -0.90
CA ILE A 61 1.14 -4.92 -0.43
C ILE A 61 0.16 -5.46 -1.46
N VAL A 62 -0.71 -6.38 -1.05
CA VAL A 62 -1.83 -6.83 -1.87
C VAL A 62 -3.08 -6.12 -1.38
N THR A 63 -3.79 -5.49 -2.30
CA THR A 63 -5.11 -4.90 -2.02
C THR A 63 -6.14 -5.66 -2.83
N SER A 64 -7.17 -6.19 -2.18
CA SER A 64 -8.32 -6.80 -2.85
C SER A 64 -9.62 -6.17 -2.39
N CYS A 65 -10.64 -6.22 -3.24
CA CYS A 65 -11.97 -5.71 -2.92
C CYS A 65 -13.03 -6.78 -3.14
N GLU A 66 -13.78 -7.10 -2.08
CA GLU A 66 -14.90 -8.03 -2.14
C GLU A 66 -16.14 -7.37 -1.52
N HIS A 67 -17.23 -7.26 -2.29
CA HIS A 67 -18.44 -6.53 -1.90
C HIS A 67 -18.13 -5.10 -1.39
N GLU A 68 -18.35 -4.85 -0.10
CA GLU A 68 -18.11 -3.57 0.59
C GLU A 68 -16.79 -3.58 1.39
N TRP A 69 -16.03 -4.66 1.32
CA TRP A 69 -14.79 -4.84 2.07
C TRP A 69 -13.58 -4.61 1.18
N THR A 70 -12.63 -3.85 1.70
CA THR A 70 -11.27 -3.76 1.13
C THR A 70 -10.31 -4.45 2.07
N THR A 71 -9.59 -5.44 1.55
CA THR A 71 -8.59 -6.19 2.29
C THR A 71 -7.20 -5.72 1.90
N TRP A 72 -6.40 -5.40 2.90
CA TRP A 72 -4.98 -5.06 2.76
C TRP A 72 -4.15 -6.19 3.35
N THR A 73 -3.32 -6.83 2.54
CA THR A 73 -2.40 -7.90 2.95
C THR A 73 -0.97 -7.42 2.79
N PHE A 74 -0.17 -7.57 3.84
CA PHE A 74 1.26 -7.24 3.83
C PHE A 74 2.05 -8.53 3.75
N GLU A 75 2.82 -8.68 2.67
CA GLU A 75 3.77 -9.78 2.51
C GLU A 75 5.17 -9.20 2.71
N TYR A 76 5.95 -9.75 3.64
CA TYR A 76 7.26 -9.18 3.96
C TYR A 76 8.23 -10.22 4.49
N GLU A 77 9.50 -9.92 4.30
CA GLU A 77 10.62 -10.64 4.90
C GLU A 77 11.47 -9.65 5.69
N LYS A 78 11.67 -9.93 6.98
CA LYS A 78 12.49 -9.10 7.86
C LYS A 78 13.97 -9.30 7.55
N LYS A 79 14.76 -8.23 7.53
CA LYS A 79 16.23 -8.36 7.42
C LYS A 79 16.86 -9.01 8.65
N ASN A 80 16.33 -8.70 9.84
CA ASN A 80 16.83 -9.18 11.13
C ASN A 80 15.66 -9.63 12.00
N LYS A 81 15.90 -10.52 12.97
CA LYS A 81 14.86 -11.00 13.90
C LYS A 81 14.26 -9.88 14.74
N ASP A 82 15.05 -8.85 15.04
CA ASP A 82 14.65 -7.69 15.84
C ASP A 82 13.87 -6.64 15.03
N THR A 83 13.73 -6.82 13.71
CA THR A 83 12.89 -5.92 12.90
C THR A 83 11.45 -5.99 13.42
N PRO A 84 10.83 -4.85 13.78
CA PRO A 84 9.46 -4.84 14.27
C PRO A 84 8.47 -5.27 13.19
N GLU A 85 7.28 -5.70 13.59
CA GLU A 85 6.19 -5.92 12.63
C GLU A 85 5.75 -4.59 11.98
N PRO A 86 5.21 -4.61 10.76
CA PRO A 86 4.77 -3.40 10.05
C PRO A 86 3.48 -2.79 10.61
N LEU A 87 3.17 -2.96 11.90
CA LEU A 87 1.93 -2.48 12.55
C LEU A 87 1.73 -0.97 12.41
N ASN A 88 2.80 -0.17 12.52
CA ASN A 88 2.72 1.28 12.32
C ASN A 88 2.34 1.63 10.87
N PHE A 89 2.69 0.80 9.89
CA PHE A 89 2.31 0.98 8.50
C PHE A 89 0.84 0.62 8.27
N VAL A 90 0.32 -0.39 8.99
CA VAL A 90 -1.11 -0.72 8.99
C VAL A 90 -1.95 0.48 9.45
N GLY A 91 -1.51 1.19 10.49
CA GLY A 91 -2.18 2.43 10.95
C GLY A 91 -2.29 3.50 9.86
N LEU A 92 -1.19 3.75 9.13
CA LEU A 92 -1.18 4.71 8.02
C LEU A 92 -2.17 4.32 6.91
N ILE A 93 -2.23 3.03 6.56
CA ILE A 93 -3.14 2.52 5.52
C ILE A 93 -4.60 2.66 5.96
N LEU A 94 -4.91 2.43 7.23
CA LEU A 94 -6.24 2.65 7.78
C LEU A 94 -6.65 4.12 7.72
N ASP A 95 -5.74 5.03 8.05
CA ASP A 95 -6.01 6.48 7.97
C ASP A 95 -6.25 6.93 6.52
N VAL A 96 -5.46 6.43 5.57
CA VAL A 96 -5.67 6.67 4.14
C VAL A 96 -7.01 6.10 3.69
N THR A 97 -7.36 4.89 4.11
CA THR A 97 -8.63 4.23 3.74
C THR A 97 -9.82 5.05 4.24
N LYS A 98 -9.81 5.45 5.52
CA LYS A 98 -10.86 6.31 6.10
C LYS A 98 -11.00 7.63 5.35
N HIS A 99 -9.88 8.27 5.02
CA HIS A 99 -9.92 9.55 4.31
C HIS A 99 -10.49 9.42 2.88
N ILE A 100 -10.25 8.28 2.23
CA ILE A 100 -10.86 7.97 0.92
C ILE A 100 -12.36 7.71 1.09
N ASP A 101 -12.76 6.91 2.07
CA ASP A 101 -14.17 6.62 2.34
C ASP A 101 -14.96 7.90 2.67
N ASP A 102 -14.42 8.76 3.54
CA ASP A 102 -15.01 10.06 3.88
C ASP A 102 -15.16 10.98 2.65
N HIS A 103 -14.21 10.91 1.71
CA HIS A 103 -14.28 11.68 0.47
C HIS A 103 -15.35 11.14 -0.49
N LEU A 104 -15.53 9.82 -0.52
CA LEU A 104 -16.52 9.17 -1.38
C LEU A 104 -17.95 9.32 -0.84
N LEU A 105 -18.13 9.36 0.47
CA LEU A 105 -19.43 9.61 1.11
C LEU A 105 -19.92 11.06 0.99
N LYS A 106 -19.02 12.00 0.65
CA LYS A 106 -19.33 13.42 0.42
C LYS A 106 -19.65 13.76 -1.04
N GLN A 107 -19.60 12.78 -1.95
CA GLN A 107 -20.08 12.91 -3.33
C GLN A 107 -21.47 12.31 -3.47
#